data_AF-A0A429GA28-F1
#
_entry.id   AF-A0A429GA28-F1
#
_cell.length_a   1.000
_cell.length_b   1.000
_cell.length_c   1.000
_cell.angle_alpha   90.00
_cell.angle_beta   90.00
_cell.angle_gamma   90.00
#
_symmetry.space_group_name_H-M   'P 1'
#
loop_
_entity.id
_entity.type
_entity.pdbx_description
1 polymer ?
#
loop_
_entity_poly.entity_id
_entity_poly.type
_entity_poly.pdbx_seq_one_letter_code
_entity_poly.pdbx_strand_id
1 'polypeptide(L)'
;MRLRADDHGVAFGGESLIWQYVEWVAYWAADGADGSGRPAQWIFQVGRHPFHGGPRVEVVLDEASVPRHAPGAVGGPEEVWGRLIRLCQVRAEPRLVAQLAEHVRAGEAVDVAHGLTVHPGGVRGARVSLSWSAISGAVVDGGRVWIRQATGPDAVLYVPQQNPNAVLIPALLDRLKG
;
A
#
# COMPACT_ATOMS: atom_id res chain seq x y z
N MET A 1 -23.36 -5.92 -6.17
CA MET A 1 -21.94 -5.98 -5.75
C MET A 1 -21.92 -6.36 -4.28
N ARG A 2 -21.28 -7.49 -3.88
CA ARG A 2 -21.21 -7.89 -2.47
C ARG A 2 -19.76 -7.94 -2.03
N LEU A 3 -19.31 -6.89 -1.36
CA LEU A 3 -18.04 -6.86 -0.64
C LEU A 3 -18.21 -7.61 0.68
N ARG A 4 -17.28 -8.51 0.99
CA ARG A 4 -17.14 -9.14 2.31
C ARG A 4 -15.68 -9.05 2.74
N ALA A 5 -15.44 -8.53 3.93
CA ALA A 5 -14.11 -8.55 4.53
C ALA A 5 -14.27 -8.86 6.02
N ASP A 6 -13.51 -9.83 6.51
CA ASP A 6 -13.53 -10.29 7.88
C ASP A 6 -12.11 -10.71 8.32
N ASP A 7 -12.00 -11.42 9.43
CA ASP A 7 -10.72 -11.86 9.97
C ASP A 7 -10.02 -12.95 9.15
N HIS A 8 -10.74 -13.61 8.24
CA HIS A 8 -10.19 -14.66 7.38
C HIS A 8 -9.70 -14.11 6.03
N GLY A 9 -10.44 -13.18 5.44
CA GLY A 9 -10.05 -12.66 4.14
C GLY A 9 -10.94 -11.53 3.63
N VAL A 10 -10.74 -11.22 2.35
CA VAL A 10 -11.53 -10.28 1.58
C VAL A 10 -12.06 -10.95 0.33
N ALA A 11 -13.31 -10.66 -0.01
CA ALA A 11 -13.98 -11.13 -1.20
C ALA A 11 -14.78 -9.99 -1.83
N PHE A 12 -14.71 -9.91 -3.16
CA PHE A 12 -15.37 -8.87 -3.92
C PHE A 12 -15.72 -9.36 -5.32
N GLY A 13 -17.00 -9.24 -5.69
CA GLY A 13 -17.49 -9.81 -6.95
C GLY A 13 -17.35 -11.34 -6.93
N GLY A 14 -16.61 -11.89 -7.89
CA GLY A 14 -16.26 -13.31 -7.95
C GLY A 14 -14.91 -13.67 -7.32
N GLU A 15 -14.12 -12.69 -6.91
CA GLU A 15 -12.76 -12.89 -6.40
C GLU A 15 -12.75 -12.98 -4.88
N SER A 16 -11.85 -13.79 -4.34
CA SER A 16 -11.61 -13.87 -2.89
C SER A 16 -10.17 -14.22 -2.58
N LEU A 17 -9.66 -13.68 -1.48
CA LEU A 17 -8.30 -13.96 -1.01
C LEU A 17 -8.28 -13.98 0.52
N ILE A 18 -7.68 -15.04 1.07
CA ILE A 18 -7.45 -15.22 2.50
C ILE A 18 -6.20 -14.42 2.88
N TRP A 19 -6.21 -13.71 4.02
CA TRP A 19 -5.12 -12.81 4.43
C TRP A 19 -3.75 -13.50 4.50
N GLN A 20 -3.73 -14.78 4.88
CA GLN A 20 -2.49 -15.56 4.95
C GLN A 20 -1.81 -15.76 3.58
N TYR A 21 -2.58 -15.70 2.49
CA TYR A 21 -2.09 -15.87 1.13
C TYR A 21 -1.91 -14.54 0.39
N VAL A 22 -2.14 -13.40 1.05
CA VAL A 22 -1.79 -12.10 0.46
C VAL A 22 -0.26 -12.00 0.39
N GLU A 23 0.28 -11.67 -0.77
CA GLU A 23 1.72 -11.50 -0.99
C GLU A 23 2.07 -10.05 -1.33
N TRP A 24 1.08 -9.24 -1.70
CA TRP A 24 1.25 -7.80 -1.92
C TRP A 24 -0.03 -7.02 -1.69
N VAL A 25 0.12 -5.73 -1.43
CA VAL A 25 -0.99 -4.80 -1.16
C VAL A 25 -0.80 -3.47 -1.89
N ALA A 26 -1.88 -2.84 -2.32
CA ALA A 26 -1.87 -1.46 -2.79
C ALA A 26 -3.21 -0.80 -2.45
N TYR A 27 -3.19 0.43 -1.94
CA TYR A 27 -4.40 1.19 -1.73
C TYR A 27 -4.11 2.68 -1.86
N TRP A 28 -5.00 3.39 -2.56
CA TRP A 28 -4.90 4.83 -2.78
C TRP A 28 -6.28 5.43 -3.03
N ALA A 29 -6.37 6.74 -2.84
CA ALA A 29 -7.52 7.52 -3.26
C ALA A 29 -7.16 8.19 -4.61
N ALA A 30 -8.07 8.15 -5.58
CA ALA A 30 -7.87 8.73 -6.90
C ALA A 30 -8.78 9.95 -7.08
N ASP A 31 -8.19 11.05 -7.53
CA ASP A 31 -8.91 12.29 -7.79
C ASP A 31 -9.85 12.15 -8.99
N GLY A 32 -11.00 12.84 -8.90
CA GLY A 32 -11.92 12.97 -10.03
C GLY A 32 -11.41 13.93 -11.09
N ALA A 33 -11.91 13.76 -12.32
CA ALA A 33 -11.66 14.72 -13.40
C ALA A 33 -12.33 16.09 -13.18
N ASP A 34 -13.13 16.24 -12.12
CA ASP A 34 -13.89 17.44 -11.79
C ASP A 34 -13.06 18.56 -11.13
N GLY A 35 -11.80 18.28 -10.79
CA GLY A 35 -10.89 19.26 -10.20
C GLY A 35 -11.29 19.71 -8.79
N SER A 36 -12.20 18.98 -8.13
CA SER A 36 -12.72 19.34 -6.79
C SER A 36 -11.70 19.18 -5.67
N GLY A 37 -10.54 18.57 -5.96
CA GLY A 37 -9.52 18.20 -4.96
C GLY A 37 -10.00 17.13 -3.98
N ARG A 38 -11.15 16.51 -4.23
CA ARG A 38 -11.69 15.39 -3.46
C ARG A 38 -11.46 14.10 -4.25
N PRO A 39 -11.10 13.00 -3.58
CA PRO A 39 -11.07 11.71 -4.23
C PRO A 39 -12.45 11.36 -4.79
N ALA A 40 -12.49 10.97 -6.05
CA ALA A 40 -13.68 10.41 -6.69
C ALA A 40 -13.78 8.89 -6.47
N GLN A 41 -12.63 8.24 -6.27
CA GLN A 41 -12.56 6.80 -6.08
C GLN A 41 -11.58 6.44 -4.96
N TRP A 42 -11.91 5.37 -4.24
CA TRP A 42 -11.06 4.75 -3.24
C TRP A 42 -10.77 3.32 -3.67
N ILE A 43 -9.50 3.04 -3.93
CA ILE A 43 -9.05 1.78 -4.52
C ILE A 43 -8.30 0.99 -3.47
N PHE A 44 -8.65 -0.29 -3.33
CA PHE A 44 -7.99 -1.26 -2.48
C PHE A 44 -7.70 -2.53 -3.27
N GLN A 45 -6.45 -2.96 -3.24
CA GLN A 45 -5.97 -4.15 -3.94
C GLN A 45 -5.11 -5.00 -3.00
N VAL A 46 -5.37 -6.30 -3.03
CA VAL A 46 -4.49 -7.31 -2.45
C VAL A 46 -4.38 -8.48 -3.41
N GLY A 47 -3.21 -9.12 -3.46
CA GLY A 47 -3.03 -10.22 -4.40
C GLY A 47 -1.86 -11.12 -4.10
N ARG A 48 -1.67 -12.07 -5.02
CA ARG A 48 -0.54 -12.98 -5.09
C ARG A 48 0.35 -12.63 -6.27
N HIS A 49 1.61 -13.01 -6.20
CA HIS A 49 2.52 -12.86 -7.31
C HIS A 49 2.09 -13.72 -8.52
N PRO A 50 2.43 -13.29 -9.75
CA PRO A 50 3.10 -12.03 -10.10
C PRO A 50 2.18 -10.80 -9.91
N PHE A 51 2.76 -9.63 -9.66
CA PHE A 51 2.00 -8.37 -9.47
C PHE A 51 1.03 -8.08 -10.63
N HIS A 52 1.44 -8.40 -11.85
CA HIS A 52 0.62 -8.27 -13.04
C HIS A 52 0.14 -9.64 -13.51
N GLY A 53 -1.17 -9.82 -13.61
CA GLY A 53 -1.79 -11.07 -14.06
C GLY A 53 -1.94 -12.15 -12.99
N GLY A 54 -1.42 -11.94 -11.78
CA GLY A 54 -1.67 -12.82 -10.64
C GLY A 54 -3.08 -12.68 -10.06
N PRO A 55 -3.55 -13.67 -9.26
CA PRO A 55 -4.83 -13.59 -8.55
C PRO A 55 -4.86 -12.38 -7.62
N ARG A 56 -5.92 -11.57 -7.71
CA ARG A 56 -6.10 -10.39 -6.85
C ARG A 56 -7.56 -10.11 -6.55
N VAL A 57 -7.79 -9.52 -5.40
CA VAL A 57 -9.04 -8.84 -5.08
C VAL A 57 -8.81 -7.35 -5.28
N GLU A 58 -9.61 -6.74 -6.15
CA GLU A 58 -9.58 -5.31 -6.45
C GLU A 58 -10.96 -4.72 -6.13
N VAL A 59 -10.98 -3.80 -5.17
CA VAL A 59 -12.19 -3.10 -4.74
C VAL A 59 -12.04 -1.63 -5.16
N VAL A 60 -12.93 -1.17 -6.02
CA VAL A 60 -13.06 0.23 -6.40
C VAL A 60 -14.37 0.72 -5.81
N LEU A 61 -14.28 1.73 -4.94
CA LEU A 61 -15.41 2.34 -4.26
C LEU A 61 -15.55 3.79 -4.72
N ASP A 62 -16.80 4.21 -4.89
CA ASP A 62 -17.23 5.56 -5.25
C ASP A 62 -18.63 5.82 -4.67
N GLU A 63 -19.15 7.03 -4.85
CA GLU A 63 -20.48 7.39 -4.35
C GLU A 63 -21.62 6.60 -5.03
N ALA A 64 -21.42 6.07 -6.23
CA ALA A 64 -22.43 5.26 -6.92
C ALA A 64 -22.53 3.85 -6.34
N SER A 65 -21.40 3.29 -5.90
CA SER A 65 -21.31 1.94 -5.37
C SER A 65 -21.60 1.83 -3.87
N VAL A 66 -21.27 2.87 -3.09
CA VAL A 66 -21.61 2.96 -1.66
C VAL A 66 -22.17 4.36 -1.37
N PRO A 67 -23.46 4.62 -1.65
CA PRO A 67 -24.02 5.95 -1.48
C PRO A 67 -24.04 6.37 -0.02
N ARG A 68 -23.38 7.50 0.31
CA ARG A 68 -23.33 8.04 1.68
C ARG A 68 -24.71 8.33 2.29
N HIS A 69 -25.72 8.58 1.45
CA HIS A 69 -27.06 9.03 1.86
C HIS A 69 -28.17 7.98 1.66
N ALA A 70 -27.84 6.71 1.38
CA ALA A 70 -28.86 5.67 1.26
C ALA A 70 -29.50 5.36 2.63
N PRO A 71 -30.83 5.07 2.70
CA PRO A 71 -31.48 4.64 3.93
C PRO A 71 -30.79 3.39 4.51
N GLY A 72 -30.30 3.48 5.74
CA GLY A 72 -29.55 2.40 6.40
C GLY A 72 -28.06 2.31 6.02
N ALA A 73 -27.53 3.28 5.25
CA ALA A 73 -26.11 3.36 4.96
C ALA A 73 -25.30 3.59 6.25
N VAL A 74 -24.31 2.72 6.48
CA VAL A 74 -23.32 2.86 7.55
C VAL A 74 -22.01 3.31 6.89
N GLY A 75 -21.91 4.61 6.64
CA GLY A 75 -20.72 5.23 6.06
C GLY A 75 -20.69 5.33 4.54
N GLY A 76 -19.88 6.26 4.04
CA GLY A 76 -19.61 6.43 2.61
C GLY A 76 -18.46 5.53 2.10
N PRO A 77 -18.06 5.68 0.83
CA PRO A 77 -17.03 4.85 0.20
C PRO A 77 -15.68 4.91 0.94
N GLU A 78 -15.28 6.10 1.41
CA GLU A 78 -14.07 6.31 2.20
C GLU A 78 -14.07 5.50 3.52
N GLU A 79 -15.21 5.41 4.20
CA GLU A 79 -15.30 4.71 5.48
C GLU A 79 -15.18 3.19 5.28
N VAL A 80 -15.83 2.66 4.23
CA VAL A 80 -15.69 1.25 3.84
C VAL A 80 -14.25 0.94 3.45
N TRP A 81 -13.63 1.81 2.65
CA TRP A 81 -12.22 1.69 2.27
C TRP A 81 -11.29 1.70 3.48
N GLY A 82 -11.48 2.63 4.42
CA GLY A 82 -10.70 2.69 5.65
C GLY A 82 -10.84 1.44 6.53
N ARG A 83 -12.00 0.77 6.52
CA ARG A 83 -12.19 -0.52 7.20
C ARG A 83 -11.39 -1.64 6.53
N LEU A 84 -11.35 -1.69 5.20
CA LEU A 84 -10.53 -2.64 4.44
C LEU A 84 -9.05 -2.46 4.74
N ILE A 85 -8.56 -1.22 4.75
CA ILE A 85 -7.18 -0.89 5.10
C ILE A 85 -6.86 -1.36 6.51
N ARG A 86 -7.70 -1.06 7.51
CA ARG A 86 -7.45 -1.50 8.89
C ARG A 86 -7.37 -3.02 9.02
N LEU A 87 -8.23 -3.77 8.32
CA LEU A 87 -8.12 -5.23 8.30
C LEU A 87 -6.81 -5.68 7.67
N CYS A 88 -6.42 -5.11 6.53
CA CYS A 88 -5.15 -5.41 5.86
C CYS A 88 -3.93 -5.12 6.75
N GLN A 89 -3.90 -3.96 7.39
CA GLN A 89 -2.85 -3.52 8.32
C GLN A 89 -2.69 -4.46 9.52
N VAL A 90 -3.77 -5.08 9.98
CA VAL A 90 -3.73 -6.04 11.10
C VAL A 90 -3.40 -7.46 10.62
N ARG A 91 -3.94 -7.88 9.48
CA ARG A 91 -3.98 -9.29 9.08
C ARG A 91 -2.90 -9.69 8.07
N ALA A 92 -2.40 -8.75 7.27
CA ALA A 92 -1.46 -9.04 6.18
C ALA A 92 -0.14 -8.26 6.31
N GLU A 93 -0.21 -6.94 6.49
CA GLU A 93 0.98 -6.07 6.39
C GLU A 93 2.13 -6.43 7.34
N PRO A 94 1.91 -6.80 8.63
CA PRO A 94 3.01 -7.10 9.54
C PRO A 94 3.84 -8.30 9.08
N ARG A 95 3.18 -9.31 8.51
CA ARG A 95 3.85 -10.49 7.94
C ARG A 95 4.62 -10.12 6.69
N LEU A 96 4.01 -9.35 5.78
CA LEU A 96 4.67 -8.91 4.54
C LEU A 96 5.93 -8.09 4.83
N VAL A 97 5.82 -7.13 5.75
CA VAL A 97 6.96 -6.31 6.20
C VAL A 97 8.04 -7.17 6.86
N ALA A 98 7.65 -8.15 7.69
CA ALA A 98 8.60 -9.06 8.31
C ALA A 98 9.37 -9.89 7.27
N GLN A 99 8.67 -10.49 6.30
CA GLN A 99 9.27 -11.27 5.22
C GLN A 99 10.22 -10.43 4.37
N LEU A 100 9.80 -9.25 3.93
CA LEU A 100 10.66 -8.32 3.17
C LEU A 100 11.92 -7.95 3.97
N ALA A 101 11.77 -7.63 5.26
CA ALA A 101 12.90 -7.28 6.11
C ALA A 101 13.86 -8.45 6.34
N GLU A 102 13.34 -9.68 6.46
CA GLU A 102 14.15 -10.90 6.59
C GLU A 102 15.03 -11.12 5.37
N HIS A 103 14.48 -11.02 4.16
CA HIS A 103 15.26 -11.11 2.92
C HIS A 103 16.37 -10.05 2.85
N VAL A 104 16.03 -8.79 3.16
CA VAL A 104 17.03 -7.70 3.17
C VAL A 104 18.13 -7.98 4.19
N ARG A 105 17.80 -8.44 5.40
CA ARG A 105 18.80 -8.77 6.44
C ARG A 105 19.64 -10.00 6.08
N ALA A 106 19.10 -10.92 5.29
CA ALA A 106 19.83 -12.07 4.75
C ALA A 106 20.85 -11.70 3.67
N GLY A 107 20.93 -10.42 3.27
CA GLY A 107 21.87 -9.94 2.26
C GLY A 107 21.23 -9.64 0.91
N GLU A 108 19.93 -9.90 0.75
CA GLU A 108 19.24 -9.79 -0.54
C GLU A 108 18.91 -8.33 -0.90
N ALA A 109 18.93 -8.04 -2.20
CA ALA A 109 18.36 -6.83 -2.76
C ALA A 109 16.94 -7.14 -3.25
N VAL A 110 15.95 -6.55 -2.59
CA VAL A 110 14.53 -6.86 -2.79
C VAL A 110 13.84 -5.70 -3.51
N ASP A 111 13.20 -5.99 -4.64
CA ASP A 111 12.33 -5.04 -5.32
C ASP A 111 11.00 -4.95 -4.58
N VAL A 112 10.93 -4.01 -3.63
CA VAL A 112 9.78 -3.86 -2.73
C VAL A 112 8.57 -3.34 -3.50
N ALA A 113 8.77 -2.29 -4.29
CA ALA A 113 7.75 -1.67 -5.12
C ALA A 113 8.35 -1.32 -6.48
N HIS A 114 7.50 -1.10 -7.49
CA HIS A 114 7.99 -0.74 -8.83
C HIS A 114 8.89 0.50 -8.76
N GLY A 115 10.15 0.34 -9.18
CA GLY A 115 11.17 1.40 -9.18
C GLY A 115 11.92 1.61 -7.86
N LEU A 116 11.69 0.78 -6.84
CA LEU A 116 12.37 0.85 -5.54
C LEU A 116 12.92 -0.53 -5.13
N THR A 117 14.23 -0.63 -5.03
CA THR A 117 14.95 -1.77 -4.43
C THR A 117 15.41 -1.40 -3.02
N VAL A 118 15.21 -2.27 -2.04
CA VAL A 118 15.75 -2.18 -0.68
C VAL A 118 16.81 -3.27 -0.50
N HIS A 119 17.95 -2.94 0.10
CA HIS A 119 19.08 -3.85 0.26
C HIS A 119 19.85 -3.56 1.56
N PRO A 120 20.81 -4.41 2.00
CA PRO A 120 21.48 -4.24 3.29
C PRO A 120 22.19 -2.91 3.50
N GLY A 121 22.56 -2.23 2.41
CA GLY A 121 23.24 -0.94 2.45
C GLY A 121 22.30 0.27 2.48
N GLY A 122 21.01 0.10 2.16
CA GLY A 122 20.04 1.18 2.07
C GLY A 122 18.96 0.95 1.02
N VAL A 123 18.58 2.02 0.31
CA VAL A 123 17.55 1.98 -0.73
C VAL A 123 18.07 2.56 -2.03
N ARG A 124 17.60 2.00 -3.15
CA ARG A 124 17.95 2.43 -4.50
C ARG A 124 16.70 2.57 -5.34
N GLY A 125 16.53 3.70 -6.01
CA GLY A 125 15.40 3.97 -6.88
C GLY A 125 15.58 5.26 -7.67
N ALA A 126 14.93 5.37 -8.83
CA ALA A 126 14.93 6.57 -9.68
C ALA A 126 16.33 7.23 -9.88
N ARG A 127 17.36 6.41 -10.14
CA ARG A 127 18.79 6.82 -10.31
C ARG A 127 19.47 7.36 -9.05
N VAL A 128 18.82 7.29 -7.88
CA VAL A 128 19.39 7.65 -6.59
C VAL A 128 19.66 6.37 -5.79
N SER A 129 20.73 6.41 -4.99
CA SER A 129 21.04 5.40 -3.98
C SER A 129 21.28 6.12 -2.66
N LEU A 130 20.55 5.73 -1.61
CA LEU A 130 20.65 6.30 -0.27
C LEU A 130 21.10 5.21 0.69
N SER A 131 22.14 5.49 1.48
CA SER A 131 22.53 4.62 2.59
C SER A 131 21.51 4.71 3.73
N TRP A 132 21.49 3.71 4.63
CA TRP A 132 20.65 3.76 5.84
C TRP A 132 20.88 5.02 6.68
N SER A 133 22.13 5.46 6.81
CA SER A 133 22.51 6.68 7.52
C SER A 133 21.99 7.98 6.87
N ALA A 134 21.72 7.95 5.56
CA ALA A 134 21.23 9.09 4.80
C ALA A 134 19.69 9.19 4.79
N ILE A 135 18.97 8.20 5.33
CA ILE A 135 17.50 8.14 5.34
C ILE A 135 17.01 8.56 6.73
N SER A 136 16.04 9.46 6.85
CA SER A 136 15.36 9.73 8.13
C SER A 136 14.16 8.82 8.33
N GLY A 137 13.40 8.53 7.29
CA GLY A 137 12.26 7.62 7.29
C GLY A 137 11.47 7.73 5.98
N ALA A 138 10.24 7.25 5.97
CA ALA A 138 9.31 7.50 4.87
C ALA A 138 7.93 7.94 5.37
N VAL A 139 7.23 8.73 4.56
CA VAL A 139 5.88 9.21 4.84
C VAL A 139 4.98 9.04 3.64
N VAL A 140 3.69 8.86 3.90
CA VAL A 140 2.66 8.87 2.88
C VAL A 140 2.10 10.29 2.77
N ASP A 141 2.18 10.89 1.59
CA ASP A 141 1.63 12.23 1.33
C ASP A 141 1.33 12.43 -0.17
N GLY A 142 0.18 13.05 -0.47
CA GLY A 142 -0.22 13.40 -1.84
C GLY A 142 -0.23 12.22 -2.84
N GLY A 143 -0.74 11.05 -2.45
CA GLY A 143 -0.80 9.87 -3.32
C GLY A 143 0.55 9.18 -3.55
N ARG A 144 1.58 9.56 -2.78
CA ARG A 144 2.95 9.06 -2.91
C ARG A 144 3.50 8.66 -1.55
N VAL A 145 4.49 7.78 -1.59
CA VAL A 145 5.32 7.44 -0.43
C VAL A 145 6.68 8.08 -0.63
N TRP A 146 6.99 9.07 0.18
CA TRP A 146 8.20 9.87 0.13
C TRP A 146 9.23 9.32 1.09
N ILE A 147 10.43 9.01 0.59
CA ILE A 147 11.59 8.66 1.40
C ILE A 147 12.38 9.94 1.68
N ARG A 148 12.50 10.28 2.96
CA ARG A 148 13.11 11.52 3.44
C ARG A 148 14.58 11.29 3.76
N GLN A 149 15.40 12.29 3.44
CA GLN A 149 16.81 12.27 3.84
C GLN A 149 16.99 12.69 5.30
N ALA A 150 18.12 12.29 5.90
CA ALA A 150 18.49 12.68 7.26
C ALA A 150 18.97 14.14 7.33
N THR A 151 19.62 14.64 6.27
CA THR A 151 20.22 15.97 6.21
C THR A 151 19.41 16.89 5.27
N GLY A 152 18.24 17.33 5.71
CA GLY A 152 17.44 18.34 5.00
C GLY A 152 15.96 17.98 4.89
N PRO A 153 15.09 18.96 4.54
CA PRO A 153 13.66 18.77 4.42
C PRO A 153 13.25 18.05 3.11
N ASP A 154 14.17 17.92 2.15
CA ASP A 154 13.84 17.44 0.82
C ASP A 154 13.68 15.91 0.77
N ALA A 155 12.54 15.47 0.22
CA ALA A 155 12.34 14.08 -0.14
C ALA A 155 12.99 13.82 -1.50
N VAL A 156 13.90 12.85 -1.56
CA VAL A 156 14.74 12.62 -2.75
C VAL A 156 14.23 11.47 -3.61
N LEU A 157 13.39 10.62 -3.03
CA LEU A 157 12.81 9.47 -3.71
C LEU A 157 11.34 9.33 -3.32
N TYR A 158 10.51 9.00 -4.30
CA TYR A 158 9.11 8.67 -4.04
C TYR A 158 8.66 7.46 -4.84
N VAL A 159 7.65 6.78 -4.30
CA VAL A 159 6.93 5.70 -4.96
C VAL A 159 5.45 6.05 -4.99
N PRO A 160 4.79 6.07 -6.16
CA PRO A 160 3.33 6.22 -6.24
C PRO A 160 2.60 5.15 -5.41
N GLN A 161 1.58 5.52 -4.63
CA GLN A 161 0.84 4.57 -3.78
C GLN A 161 0.13 3.45 -4.56
N GLN A 162 -0.20 3.71 -5.83
CA GLN A 162 -0.77 2.73 -6.74
C GLN A 162 0.19 1.56 -7.07
N ASN A 163 1.49 1.71 -6.80
CA ASN A 163 2.44 0.62 -6.99
C ASN A 163 2.27 -0.41 -5.86
N PRO A 164 2.26 -1.72 -6.18
CA PRO A 164 2.27 -2.77 -5.18
C PRO A 164 3.34 -2.53 -4.11
N ASN A 165 2.95 -2.74 -2.85
CA ASN A 165 3.72 -2.59 -1.62
C ASN A 165 4.25 -1.20 -1.31
N ALA A 166 3.92 -0.15 -2.09
CA ALA A 166 4.38 1.20 -1.80
C ALA A 166 4.05 1.63 -0.36
N VAL A 167 2.83 1.30 0.08
CA VAL A 167 2.33 1.61 1.43
C VAL A 167 3.05 0.85 2.56
N LEU A 168 3.79 -0.23 2.25
CA LEU A 168 4.58 -0.99 3.24
C LEU A 168 5.94 -0.34 3.53
N ILE A 169 6.41 0.56 2.66
CA ILE A 169 7.75 1.14 2.74
C ILE A 169 8.02 1.80 4.11
N PRO A 170 7.14 2.65 4.69
CA PRO A 170 7.42 3.27 5.97
C PRO A 170 7.72 2.26 7.09
N ALA A 171 6.85 1.26 7.26
CA ALA A 171 7.02 0.22 8.25
C ALA A 171 8.26 -0.66 7.99
N LEU A 172 8.60 -0.90 6.71
CA LEU A 172 9.81 -1.62 6.34
C LEU A 172 11.08 -0.85 6.70
N LEU A 173 11.14 0.45 6.41
CA LEU A 173 12.31 1.27 6.77
C LEU A 173 12.46 1.38 8.28
N ASP A 174 11.38 1.58 9.03
CA ASP A 174 11.40 1.61 10.50
C ASP A 174 11.95 0.30 11.06
N ARG A 175 11.52 -0.84 10.49
CA ARG A 175 11.98 -2.17 10.91
C ARG A 175 13.46 -2.41 10.58
N LEU A 176 13.98 -1.88 9.48
CA LEU A 176 15.37 -2.11 9.04
C LEU A 176 16.38 -1.15 9.67
N LYS A 177 15.93 0.02 10.13
CA LYS A 177 16.78 1.00 10.81
C LYS A 177 16.91 0.78 12.32
N GLY A 178 15.93 0.12 12.94
CA GLY A 178 15.99 -0.31 14.34
C GLY A 178 16.79 -1.59 14.51
#